data_AF-N1VW12-F1
#
_entry.id   AF-N1VW12-F1
#
_cell.length_a   1.000
_cell.length_b   1.000
_cell.length_c   1.000
_cell.angle_alpha   90.00
_cell.angle_beta   90.00
_cell.angle_gamma   90.00
#
_symmetry.space_group_name_H-M   'P 1'
#
loop_
_entity.id
_entity.type
_entity.pdbx_description
1 polymer ?
#
loop_
_entity_poly.entity_id
_entity_poly.type
_entity_poly.pdbx_seq_one_letter_code
_entity_poly.pdbx_strand_id
1 'polypeptide(L)'
;MSFQAVFIIGYLLITIAIGVYAAKKVKNSRDFILAGRSLPLPISTAALFATWFGSETILGSSVEFAKGGFLSVIQDPFGGALCLFLLGLVFAKYLYRMQILTFGDFYRNRYGKKMEFIAGICLIFSYFGWVAAQFVALGIMVQILFGINQFTAIVIGACLVVFYTYLGGMWSVSLTDFFSINLHYCRSCHRII
;
A
#
# COMPACT_ATOMS: atom_id res chain seq x y z
N MET A 1 16.43 18.77 17.47
CA MET A 1 15.99 17.51 16.82
C MET A 1 14.83 16.86 17.59
N SER A 2 13.66 17.50 17.72
CA SER A 2 12.61 16.96 18.61
C SER A 2 11.18 17.06 18.06
N PHE A 3 10.78 18.19 17.48
CA PHE A 3 9.38 18.36 17.04
C PHE A 3 8.99 17.43 15.88
N GLN A 4 9.81 17.35 14.83
CA GLN A 4 9.52 16.49 13.65
C GLN A 4 9.48 15.00 14.01
N ALA A 5 10.43 14.57 14.85
CA ALA A 5 10.51 13.20 15.37
C ALA A 5 9.24 12.81 16.14
N VAL A 6 8.78 13.67 17.04
CA VAL A 6 7.56 13.44 17.84
C VAL A 6 6.33 13.34 16.94
N PHE A 7 6.23 14.16 15.89
CA PHE A 7 5.13 14.07 14.92
C PHE A 7 5.14 12.75 14.13
N ILE A 8 6.32 12.30 13.69
CA ILE A 8 6.47 11.06 12.93
C ILE A 8 6.14 9.85 13.81
N ILE A 9 6.69 9.81 15.03
CA ILE A 9 6.44 8.74 16.00
C ILE A 9 4.96 8.74 16.40
N GLY A 10 4.37 9.92 16.63
CA GLY A 10 2.95 10.06 16.91
C GLY A 10 2.06 9.56 15.76
N TYR A 11 2.41 9.91 14.52
CA TYR A 11 1.70 9.40 13.34
C TYR A 11 1.80 7.87 13.21
N LEU A 12 3.00 7.31 13.37
CA LEU A 12 3.23 5.86 13.40
C LEU A 12 2.42 5.16 14.49
N LEU A 13 2.37 5.71 15.70
CA LEU A 13 1.59 5.14 16.78
C LEU A 13 0.08 5.19 16.50
N ILE A 14 -0.42 6.29 15.92
CA ILE A 14 -1.82 6.43 15.54
C ILE A 14 -2.20 5.41 14.45
N THR A 15 -1.38 5.26 13.41
CA THR A 15 -1.64 4.29 12.33
C THR A 15 -1.61 2.86 12.84
N ILE A 16 -0.65 2.51 13.71
CA ILE A 16 -0.61 1.20 14.38
C ILE A 16 -1.85 1.00 15.25
N ALA A 17 -2.25 2.00 16.05
CA ALA A 17 -3.43 1.89 16.92
C ALA A 17 -4.72 1.68 16.12
N ILE A 18 -4.88 2.40 15.01
CA ILE A 18 -6.00 2.23 14.08
C ILE A 18 -5.96 0.82 13.46
N GLY A 19 -4.78 0.35 13.05
CA GLY A 19 -4.61 -0.99 12.49
C GLY A 19 -4.93 -2.11 13.48
N VAL A 20 -4.50 -1.99 14.74
CA VAL A 20 -4.82 -2.94 15.82
C VAL A 20 -6.30 -2.84 16.23
N TYR A 21 -6.92 -1.67 16.15
CA TYR A 21 -8.36 -1.53 16.38
C TYR A 21 -9.16 -2.21 15.26
N ALA A 22 -8.74 -2.06 14.01
CA ALA A 22 -9.34 -2.73 12.86
C ALA A 22 -9.12 -4.26 12.90
N ALA A 23 -8.00 -4.74 13.44
CA ALA A 23 -7.71 -6.16 13.66
C ALA A 23 -8.81 -6.86 14.47
N LYS A 24 -9.41 -6.18 15.46
CA LYS A 24 -10.50 -6.74 16.28
C LYS A 24 -11.78 -7.04 15.50
N LYS A 25 -11.93 -6.50 14.27
CA LYS A 25 -13.06 -6.79 13.38
C LYS A 25 -12.87 -8.04 12.52
N VAL A 26 -11.66 -8.60 12.42
CA VAL A 26 -11.38 -9.77 11.59
C VAL A 26 -11.64 -11.05 12.38
N LYS A 27 -12.61 -11.86 11.95
CA LYS A 27 -12.98 -13.13 12.64
C LYS A 27 -12.71 -14.38 11.80
N ASN A 28 -12.70 -14.28 10.48
CA ASN A 28 -12.52 -15.40 9.55
C ASN A 28 -11.44 -15.13 8.49
N SER A 29 -10.86 -16.19 7.90
CA SER A 29 -9.85 -16.06 6.83
C SER A 29 -10.34 -15.30 5.59
N ARG A 30 -11.64 -15.38 5.27
CA ARG A 30 -12.26 -14.57 4.20
C ARG A 30 -12.31 -13.09 4.56
N ASP A 31 -12.48 -12.76 5.85
CA ASP A 31 -12.45 -11.38 6.33
C ASP A 31 -11.02 -10.85 6.42
N PHE A 32 -10.05 -11.73 6.62
CA PHE A 32 -8.64 -11.34 6.56
C PHE A 32 -8.22 -10.95 5.13
N ILE A 33 -8.65 -11.73 4.13
CA ILE A 33 -8.24 -11.55 2.72
C ILE A 33 -9.10 -10.54 1.96
N LEU A 34 -10.42 -10.51 2.17
CA LEU A 34 -11.35 -9.64 1.43
C LEU A 34 -12.11 -8.65 2.31
N ALA A 35 -11.85 -8.62 3.62
CA ALA A 35 -12.59 -7.78 4.55
C ALA A 35 -14.12 -7.94 4.40
N GLY A 36 -14.54 -9.20 4.21
CA GLY A 36 -15.94 -9.61 4.10
C GLY A 36 -16.67 -9.08 2.88
N ARG A 37 -15.96 -8.53 1.87
CA ARG A 37 -16.54 -7.80 0.72
C ARG A 37 -17.45 -6.63 1.12
N SER A 38 -17.31 -6.16 2.35
CA SER A 38 -18.15 -5.11 2.93
C SER A 38 -17.45 -3.74 2.91
N LEU A 39 -16.36 -3.60 2.16
CA LEU A 39 -15.67 -2.33 2.04
C LEU A 39 -16.55 -1.33 1.26
N PRO A 40 -16.89 -0.18 1.86
CA PRO A 40 -17.51 0.89 1.11
C PRO A 40 -16.54 1.43 0.06
N LEU A 41 -17.07 1.75 -1.12
CA LEU A 41 -16.32 2.28 -2.27
C LEU A 41 -15.26 3.33 -1.91
N PRO A 42 -15.54 4.39 -1.09
CA PRO A 42 -14.54 5.39 -0.76
C PRO A 42 -13.30 4.84 -0.03
N ILE A 43 -13.47 3.82 0.83
CA ILE A 43 -12.35 3.20 1.54
C ILE A 43 -11.52 2.34 0.57
N SER A 44 -12.19 1.60 -0.32
CA SER A 44 -11.49 0.78 -1.32
C SER A 44 -10.74 1.63 -2.36
N THR A 45 -11.30 2.76 -2.80
CA THR A 45 -10.59 3.68 -3.71
C THR A 45 -9.42 4.34 -3.02
N ALA A 46 -9.55 4.70 -1.75
CA ALA A 46 -8.45 5.24 -0.96
C ALA A 46 -7.32 4.21 -0.81
N ALA A 47 -7.63 2.96 -0.48
CA ALA A 47 -6.63 1.89 -0.36
C ALA A 47 -5.90 1.62 -1.69
N LEU A 48 -6.63 1.60 -2.80
CA LEU A 48 -6.04 1.46 -4.14
C LEU A 48 -5.14 2.64 -4.49
N PHE A 49 -5.57 3.86 -4.17
CA PHE A 49 -4.79 5.07 -4.39
C PHE A 49 -3.53 5.09 -3.52
N ALA A 50 -3.62 4.74 -2.23
CA ALA A 50 -2.48 4.71 -1.32
C ALA A 50 -1.43 3.67 -1.74
N THR A 51 -1.87 2.50 -2.21
CA THR A 51 -0.98 1.45 -2.71
C THR A 51 -0.19 1.92 -3.95
N TRP A 52 -0.83 2.66 -4.85
CA TRP A 52 -0.20 3.16 -6.08
C TRP A 52 0.61 4.43 -5.89
N PHE A 53 0.15 5.33 -5.03
CA PHE A 53 0.82 6.59 -4.68
C PHE A 53 1.58 6.42 -3.37
N GLY A 54 2.46 5.43 -3.34
CA GLY A 54 3.26 5.09 -2.17
C GLY A 54 4.54 5.92 -2.02
N SER A 55 5.38 5.50 -1.08
CA SER A 55 6.70 6.12 -0.80
C SER A 55 7.59 6.17 -2.05
N GLU A 56 7.49 5.17 -2.92
CA GLU A 56 8.22 5.10 -4.19
C GLU A 56 7.88 6.24 -5.13
N THR A 57 6.61 6.62 -5.26
CA THR A 57 6.18 7.67 -6.18
C THR A 57 6.64 9.03 -5.67
N ILE A 58 6.58 9.27 -4.36
CA ILE A 58 7.01 10.53 -3.74
C ILE A 58 8.52 10.72 -3.90
N LEU A 59 9.29 9.66 -3.64
CA LEU A 59 10.74 9.68 -3.81
C LEU A 59 11.16 9.72 -5.28
N GLY A 60 10.55 8.87 -6.10
CA GLY A 60 10.82 8.74 -7.53
C GLY A 60 10.50 10.02 -8.28
N SER A 61 9.31 10.60 -8.07
CA SER A 61 8.93 11.86 -8.71
C SER A 61 9.86 13.02 -8.36
N SER A 62 10.40 13.07 -7.13
CA SER A 62 11.36 14.08 -6.72
C SER A 62 12.70 13.95 -7.47
N VAL A 63 13.15 12.71 -7.70
CA VAL A 63 14.39 12.42 -8.44
C VAL A 63 14.20 12.65 -9.95
N GLU A 64 13.08 12.20 -10.51
CA GLU A 64 12.76 12.38 -11.93
C GLU A 64 12.53 13.86 -12.28
N PHE A 65 11.91 14.63 -11.37
CA PHE A 65 11.80 16.08 -11.52
C PHE A 65 13.17 16.75 -11.61
N ALA A 66 14.12 16.33 -10.76
CA ALA A 66 15.47 16.88 -10.74
C ALA A 66 16.28 16.54 -12.00
N LYS A 67 15.96 15.44 -12.69
CA LYS A 67 16.69 14.98 -13.89
C LYS A 67 16.06 15.39 -15.21
N GLY A 68 14.73 15.34 -15.32
CA GLY A 68 14.00 15.45 -16.59
C GLY A 68 12.94 16.54 -16.63
N GLY A 69 12.76 17.31 -15.55
CA GLY A 69 11.77 18.39 -15.48
C GLY A 69 10.32 17.88 -15.40
N PHE A 70 9.36 18.76 -15.70
CA PHE A 70 7.92 18.54 -15.46
C PHE A 70 7.31 17.41 -16.32
N LEU A 71 7.88 17.15 -17.50
CA LEU A 71 7.31 16.21 -18.47
C LEU A 71 7.48 14.74 -18.03
N SER A 72 8.62 14.40 -17.40
CA SER A 72 8.88 13.05 -16.88
C SER A 72 7.96 12.69 -15.72
N VAL A 73 7.57 13.67 -14.89
CA VAL A 73 6.71 13.47 -13.72
C VAL A 73 5.24 13.26 -14.09
N ILE A 74 4.80 13.70 -15.27
CA ILE A 74 3.40 13.53 -15.71
C ILE A 74 3.10 12.07 -16.07
N GLN A 75 4.09 11.32 -16.54
CA GLN A 75 3.91 9.93 -16.98
C GLN A 75 3.42 9.02 -15.85
N ASP A 76 4.03 9.10 -14.66
CA ASP A 76 3.71 8.21 -13.53
C ASP A 76 2.26 8.32 -13.04
N PRO A 77 1.72 9.52 -12.68
CA PRO A 77 0.37 9.65 -12.18
C PRO A 77 -0.69 9.41 -13.27
N PHE A 78 -0.51 9.93 -14.48
CA PHE A 78 -1.51 9.76 -15.55
C PHE A 78 -1.50 8.34 -16.10
N GLY A 79 -0.33 7.74 -16.33
CA GLY A 79 -0.19 6.38 -16.83
C GLY A 79 -0.73 5.35 -15.83
N GLY A 80 -0.34 5.45 -14.56
CA GLY A 80 -0.81 4.55 -13.50
C GLY A 80 -2.31 4.67 -13.27
N ALA A 81 -2.84 5.90 -13.15
CA ALA A 81 -4.27 6.13 -12.94
C ALA A 81 -5.12 5.64 -14.12
N LEU A 82 -4.69 5.89 -15.36
CA LEU A 82 -5.43 5.48 -16.56
C LEU A 82 -5.41 3.96 -16.71
N CYS A 83 -4.27 3.30 -16.44
CA CYS A 83 -4.18 1.85 -16.41
C CYS A 83 -5.12 1.23 -15.37
N LEU A 84 -5.09 1.74 -14.14
CA LEU A 84 -5.99 1.30 -13.06
C LEU A 84 -7.46 1.48 -13.40
N PHE A 85 -7.81 2.62 -13.99
CA PHE A 85 -9.18 2.94 -14.36
C PHE A 85 -9.69 1.98 -15.45
N LEU A 86 -8.89 1.76 -16.50
CA LEU A 86 -9.20 0.80 -17.56
C LEU A 86 -9.29 -0.64 -17.03
N LEU A 87 -8.32 -1.04 -16.20
CA LEU A 87 -8.30 -2.38 -15.61
C LEU A 87 -9.52 -2.60 -14.70
N GLY A 88 -9.87 -1.60 -13.89
CA GLY A 88 -11.05 -1.61 -13.03
C GLY A 88 -12.34 -1.74 -13.84
N LEU A 89 -12.52 -0.95 -14.90
CA LEU A 89 -13.72 -0.99 -15.73
C LEU A 89 -13.92 -2.35 -16.42
N VAL A 90 -12.83 -2.91 -16.98
CA VAL A 90 -12.90 -4.13 -17.80
C VAL A 90 -12.89 -5.39 -16.91
N PHE A 91 -11.96 -5.46 -15.96
CA PHE A 91 -11.72 -6.68 -15.20
C PHE A 91 -12.50 -6.76 -13.89
N ALA A 92 -12.88 -5.66 -13.25
CA ALA A 92 -13.58 -5.74 -11.96
C ALA A 92 -14.91 -6.51 -12.10
N LYS A 93 -15.70 -6.24 -13.14
CA LYS A 93 -16.98 -6.95 -13.37
C LYS A 93 -16.79 -8.45 -13.65
N TYR A 94 -15.68 -8.82 -14.29
CA TYR A 94 -15.36 -10.22 -14.61
C TYR A 94 -14.88 -10.98 -13.36
N LEU A 95 -13.94 -10.39 -12.62
CA LEU A 95 -13.40 -10.93 -11.36
C LEU A 95 -14.49 -11.09 -10.29
N TYR A 96 -15.39 -10.11 -10.15
CA TYR A 96 -16.44 -10.15 -9.13
C TYR A 96 -17.46 -11.28 -9.38
N ARG A 97 -17.74 -11.60 -10.66
CA ARG A 97 -18.63 -12.72 -11.03
C ARG A 97 -18.01 -14.09 -10.78
N MET A 98 -16.69 -14.22 -10.85
CA MET A 98 -16.01 -15.51 -10.63
C MET A 98 -15.87 -15.89 -9.16
N GLN A 99 -16.22 -14.99 -8.22
CA GLN A 99 -16.21 -15.25 -6.77
C GLN A 99 -14.86 -15.77 -6.21
N ILE A 100 -13.77 -15.58 -6.95
CA ILE A 100 -12.42 -15.98 -6.55
C ILE A 100 -11.93 -15.16 -5.34
N LEU A 101 -11.09 -15.79 -4.53
CA LEU A 101 -10.49 -15.13 -3.35
C LEU A 101 -9.13 -14.53 -3.69
N THR A 102 -8.38 -15.18 -4.58
CA THR A 102 -7.04 -14.76 -4.99
C THR A 102 -6.85 -14.80 -6.51
N PHE A 103 -5.86 -14.08 -7.03
CA PHE A 103 -5.45 -14.23 -8.44
C PHE A 103 -4.95 -15.65 -8.75
N GLY A 104 -4.41 -16.37 -7.76
CA GLY A 104 -4.04 -17.79 -7.90
C GLY A 104 -5.23 -18.68 -8.24
N ASP A 105 -6.39 -18.46 -7.61
CA ASP A 105 -7.63 -19.19 -7.88
C ASP A 105 -8.12 -18.99 -9.32
N PHE A 106 -7.85 -17.83 -9.92
CA PHE A 106 -8.14 -17.59 -11.34
C PHE A 106 -7.32 -18.53 -12.25
N TYR A 107 -6.02 -18.63 -12.02
CA TYR A 107 -5.14 -19.55 -12.76
C TYR A 107 -5.54 -21.00 -12.52
N ARG A 108 -5.97 -21.36 -11.32
CA ARG A 108 -6.50 -22.67 -11.00
C ARG A 108 -7.75 -23.02 -11.82
N ASN A 109 -8.73 -22.12 -11.88
CA ASN A 109 -10.00 -22.37 -12.57
C ASN A 109 -9.82 -22.43 -14.09
N ARG A 110 -8.84 -21.70 -14.64
CA ARG A 110 -8.60 -21.65 -16.09
C ARG A 110 -7.60 -22.69 -16.59
N TYR A 111 -6.55 -23.00 -15.82
CA TYR A 111 -5.39 -23.80 -16.25
C TYR A 111 -5.04 -24.97 -15.32
N GLY A 112 -5.77 -25.15 -14.22
CA GLY A 112 -5.56 -26.24 -13.26
C GLY A 112 -4.52 -25.95 -12.17
N LYS A 113 -4.41 -26.87 -11.20
CA LYS A 113 -3.61 -26.71 -9.97
C LYS A 113 -2.10 -26.52 -10.19
N LYS A 114 -1.54 -27.07 -11.28
CA LYS A 114 -0.09 -26.93 -11.57
C LYS A 114 0.27 -25.49 -11.92
N MET A 115 -0.57 -24.83 -12.72
CA MET A 115 -0.35 -23.44 -13.12
C MET A 115 -0.63 -22.44 -12.00
N GLU A 116 -1.58 -22.75 -11.10
CA GLU A 116 -1.78 -22.00 -9.85
C GLU A 116 -0.49 -21.93 -9.02
N PHE A 117 0.20 -23.05 -8.83
CA PHE A 117 1.43 -23.10 -8.04
C PHE A 117 2.57 -22.30 -8.68
N ILE A 118 2.75 -22.45 -10.00
CA ILE A 118 3.78 -21.70 -10.76
C ILE A 118 3.49 -20.19 -10.72
N ALA A 119 2.24 -19.79 -10.98
CA ALA A 119 1.83 -18.39 -10.92
C ALA A 119 2.01 -17.82 -9.51
N GLY A 120 1.66 -18.59 -8.47
CA GLY A 120 1.86 -18.21 -7.08
C GLY A 120 3.34 -17.95 -6.74
N ILE A 121 4.25 -18.83 -7.17
CA ILE A 121 5.70 -18.64 -6.98
C ILE A 121 6.18 -17.38 -7.71
N CYS A 122 5.82 -17.20 -8.97
CA CYS A 122 6.20 -16.02 -9.74
C CYS A 122 5.70 -14.72 -9.09
N LEU A 123 4.46 -14.71 -8.58
CA LEU A 123 3.91 -13.57 -7.85
C LEU A 123 4.70 -13.28 -6.57
N ILE A 124 4.99 -14.30 -5.76
CA ILE A 124 5.77 -14.13 -4.53
C ILE A 124 7.14 -13.50 -4.83
N PHE A 125 7.85 -14.01 -5.84
CA PHE A 125 9.16 -13.45 -6.22
C PHE A 125 9.06 -12.00 -6.70
N SER A 126 8.06 -11.69 -7.53
CA SER A 126 7.86 -10.33 -8.06
C SER A 126 7.51 -9.33 -6.94
N TYR A 127 6.58 -9.70 -6.06
CA TYR A 127 6.19 -8.86 -4.93
C TYR A 127 7.29 -8.72 -3.88
N PHE A 128 8.13 -9.74 -3.69
CA PHE A 128 9.25 -9.67 -2.76
C PHE A 128 10.23 -8.56 -3.14
N GLY A 129 10.58 -8.44 -4.43
CA GLY A 129 11.45 -7.36 -4.92
C GLY A 129 10.82 -5.98 -4.73
N TRP A 130 9.53 -5.86 -5.02
CA TRP A 130 8.80 -4.60 -4.85
C TRP A 130 8.72 -4.15 -3.38
N VAL A 131 8.34 -5.07 -2.48
CA VAL A 131 8.27 -4.79 -1.04
C VAL A 131 9.66 -4.48 -0.46
N ALA A 132 10.71 -5.17 -0.92
CA ALA A 132 12.07 -4.86 -0.50
C ALA A 132 12.48 -3.42 -0.88
N ALA A 133 12.16 -2.97 -2.10
CA ALA A 133 12.44 -1.60 -2.52
C ALA A 133 11.72 -0.56 -1.64
N GLN A 134 10.46 -0.83 -1.26
CA GLN A 134 9.68 0.03 -0.36
C GLN A 134 10.32 0.13 1.04
N PHE A 135 10.83 -0.97 1.59
CA PHE A 135 11.53 -0.94 2.88
C PHE A 135 12.86 -0.19 2.82
N VAL A 136 13.61 -0.33 1.72
CA VAL A 136 14.85 0.44 1.50
C VAL A 136 14.55 1.94 1.44
N ALA A 137 13.51 2.33 0.71
CA ALA A 137 13.05 3.72 0.62
C ALA A 137 12.66 4.29 2.00
N LEU A 138 11.93 3.52 2.81
CA LEU A 138 11.60 3.88 4.19
C LEU A 138 12.86 4.03 5.05
N GLY A 139 13.83 3.12 4.90
CA GLY A 139 15.12 3.18 5.61
C GLY A 139 15.92 4.44 5.32
N ILE A 140 16.01 4.84 4.04
CA ILE A 140 16.68 6.07 3.60
C ILE A 140 15.99 7.29 4.22
N MET A 141 14.66 7.32 4.21
CA MET A 141 13.88 8.40 4.82
C MET A 141 14.17 8.56 6.31
N VAL A 142 14.16 7.44 7.06
CA VAL A 142 14.46 7.47 8.50
C VAL A 142 15.91 7.87 8.76
N GLN A 143 16.85 7.44 7.93
CA GLN A 143 18.26 7.85 8.03
C GLN A 143 18.42 9.37 7.84
N ILE A 144 17.77 9.95 6.82
CA ILE A 144 17.84 11.39 6.54
C ILE A 144 17.23 12.20 7.69
N LEU A 145 16.14 11.72 8.29
CA LEU A 145 15.39 12.45 9.31
C LEU A 145 15.99 12.31 10.72
N PHE A 146 16.48 11.13 11.07
CA PHE A 146 16.92 10.80 12.43
C PHE A 146 18.43 10.55 12.56
N GLY A 147 19.16 10.45 11.44
CA GLY A 147 20.60 10.16 11.43
C GLY A 147 20.96 8.73 11.87
N ILE A 148 19.98 7.82 11.93
CA ILE A 148 20.17 6.42 12.34
C ILE A 148 20.73 5.62 11.16
N ASN A 149 21.53 4.58 11.43
CA ASN A 149 22.01 3.66 10.40
C ASN A 149 20.83 3.07 9.61
N GLN A 150 20.90 3.16 8.27
CA GLN A 150 19.88 2.69 7.34
C GLN A 150 19.48 1.23 7.60
N PHE A 151 20.44 0.34 7.89
CA PHE A 151 20.14 -1.06 8.14
C PHE A 151 19.25 -1.26 9.37
N THR A 152 19.56 -0.56 10.47
CA THR A 152 18.77 -0.60 11.70
C THR A 152 17.36 -0.04 11.47
N ALA A 153 17.25 1.05 10.71
CA ALA A 153 15.96 1.65 10.36
C ALA A 153 15.07 0.70 9.53
N ILE A 154 15.65 0.00 8.55
CA ILE A 154 14.94 -0.98 7.73
C ILE A 154 14.40 -2.12 8.60
N VAL A 155 15.24 -2.69 9.48
CA VAL A 155 14.84 -3.83 10.32
C VAL A 155 13.69 -3.45 11.26
N ILE A 156 13.80 -2.30 11.94
CA ILE A 156 12.75 -1.82 12.84
C ILE A 156 11.46 -1.54 12.07
N GLY A 157 11.55 -0.85 10.92
CA GLY A 157 10.40 -0.55 10.07
C GLY A 157 9.72 -1.82 9.55
N ALA A 158 10.50 -2.80 9.09
CA ALA A 158 9.99 -4.09 8.62
C ALA A 158 9.29 -4.87 9.72
N CYS A 159 9.91 -5.02 10.89
CA CYS A 159 9.29 -5.70 12.03
C CYS A 159 7.95 -5.07 12.41
N LEU A 160 7.91 -3.73 12.47
CA LEU A 160 6.72 -2.99 12.87
C LEU A 160 5.60 -3.12 11.83
N VAL A 161 5.94 -3.02 10.53
CA VAL A 161 4.99 -3.18 9.42
C VAL A 161 4.42 -4.59 9.34
N VAL A 162 5.28 -5.60 9.46
CA VAL A 162 4.85 -7.01 9.45
C VAL A 162 3.94 -7.28 10.64
N PHE A 163 4.26 -6.76 11.83
CA PHE A 163 3.46 -6.98 13.04
C PHE A 163 2.04 -6.43 12.91
N TYR A 164 1.87 -5.17 12.50
CA TYR A 164 0.51 -4.60 12.38
C TYR A 164 -0.27 -5.20 11.20
N THR A 165 0.41 -5.59 10.12
CA THR A 165 -0.23 -6.21 8.95
C THR A 165 -0.71 -7.61 9.28
N TYR A 166 0.10 -8.39 9.98
CA TYR A 166 -0.24 -9.75 10.41
C TYR A 166 -1.46 -9.77 11.34
N LEU A 167 -1.56 -8.82 12.26
CA LEU A 167 -2.71 -8.72 13.16
C LEU A 167 -3.95 -8.17 12.46
N GLY A 168 -3.78 -7.23 11.54
CA GLY A 168 -4.86 -6.38 11.04
C GLY A 168 -5.58 -6.84 9.77
N GLY A 169 -4.93 -7.62 8.91
CA GLY A 169 -5.49 -8.03 7.62
C GLY A 169 -5.93 -6.86 6.71
N MET A 170 -6.78 -7.13 5.71
CA MET A 170 -7.21 -6.13 4.73
C MET A 170 -7.98 -4.95 5.34
N TRP A 171 -8.69 -5.16 6.46
CA TRP A 171 -9.40 -4.09 7.18
C TRP A 171 -8.46 -3.04 7.76
N SER A 172 -7.35 -3.49 8.36
CA SER A 172 -6.33 -2.61 8.94
C SER A 172 -5.64 -1.76 7.88
N VAL A 173 -5.20 -2.39 6.79
CA VAL A 173 -4.52 -1.67 5.70
C VAL A 173 -5.46 -0.62 5.10
N SER A 174 -6.67 -1.01 4.73
CA SER A 174 -7.61 -0.08 4.08
C SER A 174 -8.03 1.10 4.96
N LEU A 175 -8.17 0.89 6.27
CA LEU A 175 -8.52 1.95 7.21
C LEU A 175 -7.34 2.91 7.45
N THR A 176 -6.13 2.35 7.51
CA THR A 176 -4.89 3.13 7.64
C THR A 176 -4.66 3.98 6.39
N ASP A 177 -4.91 3.43 5.21
CA ASP A 177 -4.83 4.14 3.93
C ASP A 177 -5.86 5.28 3.84
N PHE A 178 -7.11 5.02 4.24
CA PHE A 178 -8.16 6.03 4.26
C PHE A 178 -7.82 7.21 5.19
N PHE A 179 -7.25 6.91 6.36
CA PHE A 179 -6.79 7.93 7.30
C PHE A 179 -5.60 8.72 6.73
N SER A 180 -4.63 8.03 6.13
CA SER A 180 -3.44 8.64 5.52
C SER A 180 -3.83 9.62 4.41
N ILE A 181 -4.74 9.23 3.52
CA ILE A 181 -5.23 10.09 2.43
C ILE A 181 -6.03 11.29 2.96
N ASN A 182 -6.92 11.09 3.94
CA ASN A 182 -7.67 12.20 4.52
C ASN A 182 -6.75 13.23 5.18
N LEU A 183 -5.70 12.77 5.87
CA LEU A 183 -4.71 13.66 6.49
C LEU A 183 -3.92 14.46 5.43
N HIS A 184 -3.53 13.82 4.32
CA HIS A 184 -2.90 14.49 3.18
C HIS A 184 -3.83 15.55 2.54
N TYR A 185 -5.10 15.21 2.32
CA TYR A 185 -6.08 16.14 1.72
C TYR A 185 -6.36 17.34 2.62
N CYS A 186 -6.51 17.13 3.93
CA CYS A 186 -6.74 18.21 4.90
C CYS A 186 -5.57 19.20 4.94
N ARG A 187 -4.32 18.72 4.82
CA ARG A 187 -3.13 19.59 4.73
C ARG A 187 -3.00 20.34 3.41
N SER A 188 -3.38 19.74 2.28
CA SER A 188 -3.43 20.45 0.99
C SER A 188 -4.51 21.53 0.99
N CYS A 189 -5.67 21.26 1.59
CA CYS A 189 -6.78 22.22 1.63
C CYS A 189 -6.41 23.48 2.44
N HIS A 190 -5.66 23.34 3.54
CA HIS A 190 -5.21 24.47 4.36
C HIS A 190 -4.06 25.30 3.74
N ARG A 191 -3.47 24.84 2.63
CA ARG A 191 -2.44 25.60 1.88
C ARG A 191 -2.98 26.23 0.59
N ILE A 192 -4.26 26.00 0.28
CA ILE A 192 -4.96 26.51 -0.90
C ILE A 192 -6.00 27.59 -0.53
N ILE A 193 -6.28 27.78 0.77
CA ILE A 193 -7.07 28.90 1.33
C ILE A 193 -6.11 29.85 2.04
#